data_AF-A0A9W5F1M1-F1
#
_entry.id   AF-A0A9W5F1M1-F1
#
_cell.length_a   1.000
_cell.length_b   1.000
_cell.length_c   1.000
_cell.angle_alpha   90.00
_cell.angle_beta   90.00
_cell.angle_gamma   90.00
#
_symmetry.space_group_name_H-M   'P 1'
#
loop_
_entity.id
_entity.type
_entity.pdbx_description
1 polymer ?
#
loop_
_entity_poly.entity_id
_entity_poly.type
_entity_poly.pdbx_seq_one_letter_code
_entity_poly.pdbx_strand_id
1 'polypeptide(L)' 'MLRFFAPLLPPGGDGPVRIVIRLTDWRKVTSRTAAVLTDLSTALAMPWDEMLRWYIEADAIYKETWDRRR' A
#
# COMPACT_ATOMS: atom_id res chain seq x y z
N MET A 1 9.29 -12.12 -13.99
CA MET A 1 8.97 -10.96 -13.12
C MET A 1 7.56 -11.15 -12.59
N LEU A 2 7.39 -11.65 -11.35
CA LEU A 2 6.07 -11.86 -10.75
C LEU A 2 5.40 -10.50 -10.50
N ARG A 3 4.18 -10.32 -11.02
CA ARG A 3 3.28 -9.20 -10.72
C ARG A 3 2.13 -9.78 -9.89
N PHE A 4 1.90 -9.28 -8.68
CA PHE A 4 0.77 -9.67 -7.85
C PHE A 4 -0.46 -8.82 -8.23
N PHE A 5 -1.63 -9.47 -8.31
CA PHE A 5 -2.90 -8.85 -8.69
C PHE A 5 -3.87 -8.95 -7.53
N ALA A 6 -4.17 -7.83 -6.87
CA ALA A 6 -5.27 -7.73 -5.93
C ALA A 6 -6.26 -6.66 -6.47
N PRO A 7 -7.49 -7.03 -6.86
CA PRO A 7 -8.49 -6.04 -7.23
C PRO A 7 -8.97 -5.32 -5.95
N LEU A 8 -8.84 -3.99 -5.93
CA LEU A 8 -9.52 -3.14 -4.97
C LEU A 8 -10.74 -2.52 -5.64
N LEU A 9 -11.90 -2.58 -5.00
CA LEU A 9 -13.05 -1.76 -5.36
C LEU A 9 -12.96 -0.45 -4.57
N PRO A 10 -12.83 0.73 -5.23
CA PRO A 10 -12.81 2.00 -4.55
C PRO A 10 -14.21 2.34 -3.98
N PRO A 11 -14.28 3.10 -2.88
CA PRO A 11 -15.54 3.62 -2.38
C PRO A 11 -16.05 4.68 -3.37
N GLY A 12 -17.02 4.31 -4.20
CA GLY A 12 -17.55 5.17 -5.26
C GLY A 12 -18.03 4.44 -6.51
N GLY A 13 -17.63 3.18 -6.72
CA GLY A 13 -18.15 2.37 -7.83
C GLY A 13 -17.42 2.55 -9.17
N ASP A 14 -16.30 3.27 -9.22
CA ASP A 14 -15.49 3.54 -10.43
C ASP A 14 -14.73 2.31 -11.00
N GLY A 15 -15.17 1.11 -10.65
CA GLY A 15 -14.56 -0.14 -11.11
C GLY A 15 -13.27 -0.52 -10.38
N PRO A 16 -12.73 -1.72 -10.65
CA PRO A 16 -11.59 -2.25 -9.91
C PRO A 16 -10.31 -1.43 -10.18
N VAL A 17 -9.76 -0.84 -9.12
CA VAL A 17 -8.43 -0.20 -9.15
C VAL A 17 -7.38 -1.31 -9.19
N ARG A 18 -6.54 -1.27 -10.23
CA ARG A 18 -5.40 -2.18 -10.37
C ARG A 18 -4.19 -1.61 -9.64
N ILE A 19 -3.77 -2.28 -8.57
CA ILE A 19 -2.47 -2.03 -7.95
C ILE A 19 -1.41 -2.78 -8.73
N VAL A 20 -0.52 -2.04 -9.41
CA VAL A 20 0.65 -2.61 -10.07
C VAL A 20 1.89 -2.15 -9.32
N ILE A 21 2.37 -2.99 -8.40
CA ILE A 21 3.58 -2.74 -7.62
C ILE A 21 4.61 -3.81 -7.95
N ARG A 22 5.88 -3.40 -8.07
CA ARG A 22 6.97 -4.36 -8.29
C ARG A 22 7.27 -5.04 -6.97
N LEU A 23 7.55 -6.34 -7.01
CA LEU A 23 7.96 -7.07 -5.81
C LEU A 23 9.20 -6.44 -5.13
N THR A 24 10.06 -5.77 -5.92
CA THR A 24 11.23 -5.02 -5.40
C THR A 24 10.85 -3.86 -4.49
N ASP A 25 9.63 -3.35 -4.60
CA ASP A 25 9.13 -2.22 -3.81
C ASP A 25 8.58 -2.67 -2.44
N TRP A 26 8.73 -3.96 -2.09
CA TRP A 26 8.17 -4.51 -0.85
C TRP A 26 8.56 -3.73 0.40
N ARG A 27 9.83 -3.29 0.51
CA ARG A 27 10.29 -2.48 1.65
C ARG A 27 9.54 -1.15 1.73
N LYS A 28 9.32 -0.50 0.59
CA LYS A 28 8.55 0.75 0.54
C LYS A 28 7.13 0.49 1.02
N VAL A 29 6.46 -0.52 0.48
CA VAL A 29 5.09 -0.87 0.86
C VAL A 29 4.99 -1.14 2.35
N THR A 30 5.79 -2.07 2.89
CA THR A 30 5.76 -2.42 4.31
C THR A 30 6.07 -1.22 5.20
N SER A 31 7.08 -0.41 4.85
CA SER A 31 7.42 0.78 5.65
C SER A 31 6.32 1.83 5.67
N ARG A 32 5.60 2.02 4.56
CA ARG A 32 4.48 2.96 4.44
C ARG A 32 3.28 2.47 5.23
N THR A 33 2.90 1.21 5.04
CA THR A 33 1.80 0.58 5.77
C THR A 33 2.08 0.60 7.27
N ALA A 34 3.30 0.25 7.69
CA ALA A 34 3.71 0.37 9.09
C ALA A 34 3.60 1.83 9.56
N ALA A 35 4.26 2.79 8.90
CA ALA A 35 4.28 4.18 9.37
C ALA A 35 2.90 4.83 9.53
N VAL A 36 1.88 4.37 8.79
CA VAL A 36 0.55 5.00 8.77
C VAL A 36 -0.51 4.21 9.54
N LEU A 37 -0.46 2.87 9.51
CA LEU A 37 -1.60 2.05 9.96
C LEU A 37 -1.30 1.20 11.19
N THR A 38 -0.04 0.88 11.49
CA THR A 38 0.28 -0.09 12.55
C THR A 38 1.76 0.01 12.99
N ASP A 39 2.31 -1.01 13.65
CA ASP A 39 3.76 -1.11 13.90
C ASP A 39 4.43 -2.03 12.85
N LEU A 40 5.75 -1.95 12.74
CA LEU A 40 6.50 -2.72 11.73
C LEU A 40 6.34 -4.24 11.89
N SER A 41 6.22 -4.75 13.11
CA SER A 41 6.10 -6.20 13.35
C SER A 41 4.73 -6.72 12.89
N THR A 42 3.67 -5.96 13.18
CA THR A 42 2.32 -6.25 12.70
C THR A 42 2.24 -6.15 11.17
N ALA A 43 2.86 -5.13 10.57
CA ALA A 43 2.92 -5.02 9.11
C ALA A 43 3.64 -6.21 8.46
N LEU A 44 4.74 -6.69 9.04
CA LEU A 44 5.47 -7.85 8.51
C LEU A 44 4.72 -9.18 8.65
N ALA A 45 3.82 -9.29 9.63
CA ALA A 45 2.96 -10.45 9.82
C ALA A 45 1.72 -10.44 8.90
N MET A 46 1.40 -9.29 8.29
CA MET A 46 0.22 -9.13 7.44
C MET A 46 0.39 -9.88 6.09
N PRO A 47 -0.65 -10.59 5.62
CA PRO A 47 -0.64 -11.16 4.28
C PRO A 47 -0.34 -10.09 3.23
N TRP A 48 0.51 -10.43 2.27
CA TRP A 48 0.95 -9.46 1.25
C TRP A 48 -0.23 -8.84 0.48
N ASP A 49 -1.25 -9.62 0.15
CA ASP A 49 -2.45 -9.14 -0.54
C ASP A 49 -3.24 -8.14 0.32
N GLU A 50 -3.30 -8.35 1.63
CA GLU A 50 -3.94 -7.42 2.55
C GLU A 50 -3.12 -6.13 2.70
N MET A 51 -1.79 -6.25 2.79
CA MET A 51 -0.89 -5.09 2.83
C MET A 51 -1.01 -4.22 1.58
N LEU A 52 -1.15 -4.84 0.40
CA LEU A 52 -1.37 -4.13 -0.86
C LEU A 52 -2.70 -3.37 -0.86
N ARG A 53 -3.76 -3.91 -0.26
CA ARG A 53 -5.06 -3.23 -0.17
C ARG A 53 -4.94 -1.89 0.55
N TRP A 54 -4.16 -1.87 1.62
CA TRP A 54 -3.93 -0.70 2.45
C TRP A 54 -2.87 0.27 1.92
N TYR A 55 -2.00 -0.20 1.03
CA TYR A 55 -0.86 0.58 0.56
C TYR A 55 -1.25 1.90 -0.14
N ILE A 56 -2.32 1.93 -0.94
CA ILE A 56 -2.73 3.17 -1.62
C ILE A 56 -3.03 4.26 -0.61
N GLU A 57 -3.81 3.93 0.42
CA GLU A 57 -4.19 4.87 1.48
C GLU A 57 -2.97 5.28 2.31
N ALA A 58 -2.11 4.31 2.66
CA ALA A 58 -0.87 4.59 3.38
C ALA A 58 0.10 5.47 2.59
N ASP A 59 0.23 5.27 1.27
CA ASP A 59 1.10 6.11 0.42
C ASP A 59 0.50 7.51 0.22
N ALA A 60 -0.83 7.65 0.15
CA ALA A 60 -1.51 8.93 0.08
C ALA A 60 -1.32 9.76 1.37
N ILE A 61 -1.60 9.16 2.54
CA ILE A 61 -1.39 9.79 3.84
C ILE A 61 0.09 10.15 4.03
N TYR A 62 0.98 9.24 3.62
CA TYR A 62 2.40 9.51 3.72
C TYR A 62 2.79 10.75 2.88
N LYS A 63 2.32 10.83 1.63
CA LYS A 63 2.61 11.99 0.77
C LYS A 63 2.07 13.28 1.36
N GLU A 64 0.85 13.27 1.88
CA GLU A 64 0.26 14.45 2.51
C GLU A 64 1.05 14.93 3.73
N THR A 65 1.58 13.98 4.51
CA THR A 65 2.25 14.26 5.78
C THR A 65 3.72 14.64 5.59
N TRP A 66 4.44 13.92 4.73
CA TRP A 66 5.90 14.03 4.58
C TRP A 66 6.38 14.61 3.25
N ASP A 67 5.54 14.69 2.21
CA ASP A 67 5.92 15.16 0.86
C ASP A 67 5.51 16.62 0.60
N ARG A 68 5.27 17.41 1.65
CA ARG A 68 4.87 18.84 1.57
C ARG A 68 5.93 19.79 0.98
N ARG A 69 7.04 19.29 0.46
CA ARG A 69 8.12 20.10 -0.13
C ARG A 69 8.81 19.38 -1.29
N ARG A 70 8.25 19.55 -2.49
CA ARG A 70 9.03 19.72 -3.73
C ARG A 70 8.27 20.63 -4.69
#